data_AF-A0A6M1NWK9-F1
#
_entry.id   AF-A0A6M1NWK9-F1
#
_cell.length_a   1.000
_cell.length_b   1.000
_cell.length_c   1.000
_cell.angle_alpha   90.00
_cell.angle_beta   90.00
_cell.angle_gamma   90.00
#
_symmetry.space_group_name_H-M   'P 1'
#
loop_
_entity.id
_entity.type
_entity.pdbx_description
1 polymer ?
#
loop_
_entity_poly.entity_id
_entity_poly.type
_entity_poly.pdbx_seq_one_letter_code
_entity_poly.pdbx_strand_id
1 'polypeptide(L)' 'MTAIVNINVFSQILGLVDRNIFNKLVQQYQSDKHHKGINSWTHFVSMLFCHLSSADSVRDISNGLRSTTGNMSHMGI' A
#
# COMPACT_ATOMS: atom_id res chain seq x y z
N MET A 1 -2.17 16.59 -22.25
CA MET A 1 -3.43 16.11 -21.64
C MET A 1 -3.06 15.12 -20.55
N THR A 2 -2.63 15.63 -19.40
CA THR A 2 -2.37 14.81 -18.21
C THR A 2 -3.72 14.38 -17.67
N ALA A 3 -4.03 13.09 -17.77
CA ALA A 3 -5.17 12.54 -17.06
C ALA A 3 -4.99 12.91 -15.58
N ILE A 4 -5.92 13.68 -15.02
CA ILE A 4 -6.03 13.83 -13.58
C ILE A 4 -6.59 12.49 -13.11
N VAL A 5 -5.69 11.52 -12.95
CA VAL A 5 -6.00 10.26 -12.30
C VAL A 5 -6.50 10.67 -10.91
N ASN A 6 -7.72 10.28 -10.56
CA ASN A 6 -8.26 10.52 -9.21
C ASN A 6 -7.52 9.57 -8.24
N ILE A 7 -6.26 9.91 -7.98
CA ILE A 7 -5.36 9.18 -7.10
C ILE A 7 -5.76 9.58 -5.69
N ASN A 8 -6.32 8.65 -4.93
CA ASN A 8 -6.57 8.82 -3.50
C ASN A 8 -5.30 9.39 -2.82
N VAL A 9 -5.47 10.32 -1.87
CA VAL A 9 -4.39 10.89 -1.04
C VAL A 9 -3.41 9.82 -0.54
N PHE A 10 -3.91 8.62 -0.21
CA PHE A 10 -3.08 7.46 0.12
C PHE A 10 -2.02 7.13 -0.94
N SER A 11 -2.42 7.05 -2.20
CA SER A 11 -1.53 6.71 -3.32
C SER A 11 -0.61 7.88 -3.69
N GLN A 12 -1.00 9.12 -3.42
CA GLN A 12 -0.10 10.28 -3.55
C GLN A 12 1.01 10.24 -2.50
N ILE A 13 0.67 9.93 -1.25
CA ILE A 13 1.65 9.76 -0.15
C ILE A 13 2.55 8.56 -0.41
N LEU A 14 1.99 7.42 -0.85
CA LEU A 14 2.77 6.25 -1.21
C LEU A 14 3.76 6.55 -2.36
N GLY A 15 3.38 7.44 -3.28
CA GLY A 15 4.23 7.91 -4.37
C GLY A 15 5.45 8.74 -3.93
N LEU A 16 5.48 9.23 -2.68
CA LEU A 16 6.66 9.89 -2.11
C LEU A 16 7.77 8.90 -1.76
N VAL A 17 7.45 7.60 -1.69
CA VAL A 17 8.41 6.55 -1.38
C VAL A 17 9.00 6.01 -2.68
N ASP A 18 10.30 6.26 -2.89
CA ASP A 18 11.03 5.71 -4.03
C ASP A 18 11.11 4.18 -3.94
N ARG A 19 10.49 3.51 -4.90
CA ARG A 19 10.41 2.04 -4.91
C ARG A 19 11.76 1.37 -5.16
N ASN A 20 12.67 2.02 -5.88
CA ASN A 20 14.01 1.49 -6.13
C ASN A 20 14.85 1.51 -4.86
N ILE A 21 14.80 2.60 -4.09
CA ILE A 21 15.45 2.68 -2.79
C ILE A 21 14.89 1.63 -1.84
N PHE A 22 13.56 1.49 -1.78
CA PHE A 22 12.91 0.48 -0.95
C PHE A 22 13.36 -0.94 -1.32
N ASN A 23 13.35 -1.28 -2.61
CA ASN A 23 13.77 -2.61 -3.06
C ASN A 23 15.25 -2.89 -2.78
N LYS A 24 16.13 -1.88 -2.88
CA LYS A 24 17.53 -2.00 -2.47
C LYS A 24 17.65 -2.36 -0.99
N LEU A 25 16.86 -1.72 -0.13
CA LEU A 25 16.83 -2.04 1.31
C LEU A 25 16.32 -3.46 1.55
N VAL A 26 15.25 -3.87 0.88
CA VAL A 26 14.72 -5.25 0.98
C VAL A 26 15.79 -6.29 0.61
N GLN A 27 16.55 -6.04 -0.45
CA GLN A 27 17.65 -6.91 -0.87
C GLN A 27 18.81 -6.87 0.13
N GLN A 28 19.22 -5.69 0.60
CA GLN A 28 20.30 -5.52 1.56
C GLN A 28 20.03 -6.27 2.87
N TYR A 29 18.80 -6.16 3.38
CA TYR A 29 18.41 -6.78 4.65
C TYR A 29 17.75 -8.16 4.50
N GLN A 30 17.60 -8.64 3.26
CA GLN A 30 16.97 -9.93 2.96
C GLN A 30 15.58 -10.08 3.62
N SER A 31 14.83 -8.99 3.73
CA SER A 31 13.60 -8.92 4.53
C SER A 31 12.47 -9.81 3.98
N ASP A 32 12.54 -10.18 2.70
CA ASP A 32 11.58 -11.06 2.05
C ASP A 32 12.01 -12.54 1.99
N LYS A 33 13.16 -12.93 2.58
CA LYS A 33 13.75 -14.27 2.39
C LYS A 33 12.84 -15.45 2.78
N HIS A 34 11.96 -15.26 3.77
CA HIS A 34 11.05 -16.31 4.26
C HIS A 34 9.60 -15.83 4.38
N HIS A 35 9.21 -14.82 3.61
CA HIS A 35 7.86 -14.29 3.71
C HIS A 35 6.84 -15.31 3.19
N LYS A 36 5.75 -15.54 3.94
CA LYS A 36 4.65 -16.46 3.58
C LYS A 36 3.44 -15.69 3.08
N GLY A 37 3.60 -15.01 1.94
CA GLY A 37 2.50 -14.33 1.25
C GLY A 37 2.44 -12.80 1.43
N ILE A 38 2.95 -12.24 2.53
CA ILE A 38 3.06 -10.78 2.71
C ILE A 38 4.52 -10.37 2.60
N ASN A 39 4.89 -9.71 1.51
CA ASN A 39 6.24 -9.17 1.32
C ASN A 39 6.40 -7.80 2.01
N SER A 40 7.64 -7.33 2.10
CA SER A 40 8.01 -6.09 2.79
C SER A 40 7.26 -4.87 2.27
N TRP A 41 6.99 -4.81 0.97
CA TRP A 41 6.22 -3.72 0.39
C TRP A 41 4.75 -3.78 0.80
N THR A 42 4.11 -4.95 0.67
CA THR A 42 2.72 -5.14 1.07
C THR A 42 2.53 -4.84 2.56
N HIS A 43 3.49 -5.27 3.39
CA HIS A 43 3.49 -4.94 4.82
C HIS A 43 3.61 -3.43 5.05
N PHE A 44 4.55 -2.76 4.37
CA PHE A 44 4.73 -1.30 4.47
C PHE A 44 3.47 -0.53 4.06
N VAL A 45 2.88 -0.85 2.91
CA VAL A 45 1.65 -0.23 2.39
C VAL A 45 0.50 -0.43 3.39
N SER A 46 0.39 -1.62 3.99
CA SER A 46 -0.64 -1.93 5.00
C SER A 46 -0.46 -1.10 6.27
N MET A 47 0.78 -0.95 6.76
CA MET A 47 1.10 -0.14 7.94
C MET A 47 0.87 1.36 7.67
N LEU A 48 1.26 1.84 6.49
CA LEU A 48 1.02 3.22 6.07
C LEU A 48 -0.49 3.52 5.98
N PHE A 49 -1.26 2.59 5.43
CA PHE A 49 -2.71 2.70 5.36
C PHE A 49 -3.34 2.73 6.76
N CYS A 50 -2.89 1.86 7.67
CA CYS A 50 -3.33 1.85 9.07
C CYS A 50 -3.06 3.19 9.76
N HIS A 51 -1.87 3.76 9.55
CA HIS A 51 -1.49 5.03 10.17
C HIS A 51 -2.27 6.23 9.62
N LEU A 52 -2.51 6.26 8.30
CA LEU A 52 -3.21 7.37 7.64
C LEU A 52 -4.73 7.32 7.79
N SER A 53 -5.30 6.12 7.98
CA SER A 53 -6.73 5.97 8.17
C SER A 53 -7.22 6.53 9.52
N SER A 54 -6.31 6.91 10.44
CA SER A 54 -6.65 7.25 11.83
C SER A 54 -7.67 6.24 12.40
N ALA A 55 -7.57 4.99 11.97
CA ALA A 55 -8.58 4.00 12.26
C ALA A 55 -8.39 3.58 13.71
N ASP A 56 -9.34 3.97 14.56
CA ASP A 56 -9.39 3.52 15.94
C ASP A 56 -9.54 1.97 16.04
N SER A 57 -9.81 1.29 14.91
CA SER A 57 -9.92 -0.16 14.84
C SER A 57 -9.58 -0.76 13.46
N VAL A 58 -9.02 -1.98 13.49
CA VAL A 58 -8.78 -2.85 12.32
C VAL A 58 -10.07 -3.13 11.51
N ARG A 59 -11.26 -2.95 12.11
CA ARG A 59 -12.56 -3.03 11.43
C ARG A 59 -12.77 -1.92 10.41
N ASP A 60 -12.39 -0.68 10.71
CA ASP A 60 -12.58 0.44 9.77
C ASP A 60 -11.64 0.33 8.58
N ILE A 61 -10.43 -0.18 8.82
CA ILE A 61 -9.48 -0.57 7.76
C ILE A 61 -10.09 -1.65 6.86
N SER A 62 -10.61 -2.72 7.44
CA SER A 62 -11.18 -3.84 6.69
C SER A 62 -12.43 -3.43 5.90
N ASN A 63 -13.28 -2.59 6.49
CA ASN A 63 -14.49 -2.09 5.86
C ASN A 63 -14.18 -1.06 4.74
N GLY A 64 -13.20 -0.18 4.94
CA GLY A 64 -12.74 0.77 3.92
C GLY A 64 -12.06 0.08 2.73
N LEU A 65 -11.22 -0.92 3.00
CA LEU A 65 -10.61 -1.76 1.96
C LEU A 65 -11.68 -2.52 1.17
N ARG A 66 -12.60 -3.21 1.83
CA ARG A 66 -13.68 -3.98 1.19
C ARG A 66 -14.62 -3.11 0.34
N SER A 67 -14.89 -1.89 0.79
CA SER A 67 -15.66 -0.89 0.03
C SER A 67 -14.95 -0.48 -1.26
N THR A 68 -13.61 -0.39 -1.21
CA THR A 68 -12.78 -0.04 -2.38
C THR A 68 -12.54 -1.24 -3.30
N THR A 69 -12.59 -2.49 -2.80
CA THR A 69 -12.36 -3.72 -3.58
C THR A 69 -13.41 -3.95 -4.67
N GLY A 70 -14.64 -3.47 -4.51
CA GLY A 70 -15.67 -3.53 -5.57
C GLY A 70 -15.27 -2.80 -6.86
N ASN A 71 -14.25 -1.93 -6.80
CA ASN A 71 -13.73 -1.15 -7.93
C ASN A 71 -12.28 -1.53 -8.32
N MET A 72 -11.70 -2.58 -7.70
CA MET A 72 -10.30 -2.98 -7.91
C MET A 72 -10.03 -3.73 -9.22
N SER A 73 -11.04 -4.17 -9.96
CA SER A 73 -10.86 -4.77 -11.30
C SER A 73 -10.26 -3.79 -12.31
N HIS A 74 -10.29 -2.48 -11.99
CA HIS A 74 -9.80 -1.39 -12.84
C HIS A 74 -8.68 -0.59 -12.14
N MET A 75 -7.95 -1.21 -11.21
CA MET A 75 -6.78 -0.62 -10.56
C MET A 75 -5.51 -1.47 -10.68
N GLY A 76 -5.49 -2.41 -11.64
CA GLY A 76 -4.25 -3.07 -12.08
C GLY A 76 -3.52 -3.82 -10.98
N ILE A 77 -4.27 -4.60 -10.19
CA ILE A 77 -3.73 -5.71 -9.41
C ILE A 77 -3.83 -6.97 -10.26
#